data_AF-A0A1H4I6Q8-F1
#
_entry.id   AF-A0A1H4I6Q8-F1
#
_cell.length_a   1.000
_cell.length_b   1.000
_cell.length_c   1.000
_cell.angle_alpha   90.00
_cell.angle_beta   90.00
_cell.angle_gamma   90.00
#
_symmetry.space_group_name_H-M   'P 1'
#
loop_
_entity.id
_entity.type
_entity.pdbx_description
1 polymer ?
#
loop_
_entity_poly.entity_id
_entity_poly.type
_entity_poly.pdbx_seq_one_letter_code
_entity_poly.pdbx_strand_id
1 'polypeptide(L)'
;MSAQVGAVAVRQVVRQSGQTAQAPEKQLSLKAQRRLRGEAIRGNGPGGRRLGRGEDVRLEPRASVRLGELYAEYGEGLVHYARRKLMNRGTPAGVVVHLAEEIAQDAWVEIARTGAKDLLAPDAGSRYSADETRWMLWRRVKDRILAHYKRSASYETAVDWDDKQTCAVLCPLLEETLSERCQLGALTGPMAQMVAALPEAEREALLTLAYAVPVDRARELLVETGAVGKLEKLVARAVLLLLIDNPELSGPRTPMHELEDWERAALHRVSWAQRQLLLRLDDFPRQALLLHLVDGLTGPQISERLGVPRGRVLSVVSGCAVLVAGVES
;
A
#
# COMPACT_ATOMS: atom_id res chain seq x y z
N MET A 1 -12.52 23.22 -86.54
CA MET A 1 -11.68 22.03 -86.31
C MET A 1 -11.58 21.83 -84.81
N SER A 2 -12.21 20.76 -84.35
CA SER A 2 -12.37 20.36 -82.95
C SER A 2 -11.30 19.33 -82.57
N ALA A 3 -10.83 19.37 -81.32
CA ALA A 3 -10.16 18.26 -80.64
C ALA A 3 -10.48 18.41 -79.13
N GLN A 4 -11.47 17.69 -78.58
CA GLN A 4 -11.37 16.35 -77.95
C GLN A 4 -10.42 16.36 -76.74
N VAL A 5 -10.91 16.55 -75.50
CA VAL A 5 -11.55 15.57 -74.58
C VAL A 5 -10.68 14.32 -74.36
N GLY A 6 -9.94 14.31 -73.24
CA GLY A 6 -9.24 13.15 -72.69
C GLY A 6 -9.63 12.95 -71.23
N ALA A 7 -10.39 11.87 -70.98
CA ALA A 7 -10.97 11.51 -69.68
C ALA A 7 -9.92 10.96 -68.70
N VAL A 8 -10.00 11.39 -67.44
CA VAL A 8 -9.26 10.80 -66.32
C VAL A 8 -10.02 9.57 -65.83
N ALA A 9 -9.40 8.40 -65.98
CA ALA A 9 -9.96 7.12 -65.61
C ALA A 9 -9.97 6.92 -64.09
N VAL A 10 -11.17 6.70 -63.55
CA VAL A 10 -11.45 6.22 -62.19
C VAL A 10 -10.99 4.76 -62.07
N ARG A 11 -10.00 4.48 -61.22
CA ARG A 11 -9.64 3.11 -60.85
C ARG A 11 -10.70 2.53 -59.90
N GLN A 12 -11.64 1.78 -60.46
CA GLN A 12 -12.43 0.80 -59.72
C GLN A 12 -11.53 -0.38 -59.31
N VAL A 13 -11.32 -0.56 -58.00
CA VAL A 13 -10.90 -1.84 -57.45
C VAL A 13 -12.15 -2.68 -57.23
N VAL A 14 -12.34 -3.63 -58.13
CA VAL A 14 -13.36 -4.68 -58.08
C VAL A 14 -13.11 -5.54 -56.84
N ARG A 15 -13.98 -5.44 -55.83
CA ARG A 15 -14.10 -6.46 -54.77
C ARG A 15 -14.91 -7.62 -55.34
N GLN A 16 -14.21 -8.65 -55.82
CA GLN A 16 -14.81 -9.94 -56.10
C GLN A 16 -15.23 -10.61 -54.79
N SER A 17 -16.51 -10.91 -54.74
CA SER A 17 -17.23 -11.76 -53.81
C SER A 17 -16.85 -13.23 -54.00
N GLY A 18 -16.85 -13.97 -52.88
CA GLY A 18 -17.10 -15.41 -52.88
C GLY A 18 -15.88 -16.31 -52.72
N GLN A 19 -15.56 -16.66 -51.48
CA GLN A 19 -15.21 -18.03 -51.08
C GLN A 19 -15.35 -18.16 -49.56
N THR A 20 -16.51 -18.66 -49.14
CA THR A 20 -16.79 -19.08 -47.76
C THR A 20 -15.95 -20.31 -47.43
N ALA A 21 -14.84 -20.10 -46.73
CA ALA A 21 -14.16 -21.18 -46.01
C ALA A 21 -15.03 -21.57 -44.81
N GLN A 22 -15.76 -22.68 -44.94
CA GLN A 22 -16.43 -23.33 -43.82
C GLN A 22 -15.37 -23.75 -42.80
N ALA A 23 -15.32 -23.05 -41.68
CA ALA A 23 -14.59 -23.49 -40.49
C ALA A 23 -15.20 -24.82 -40.00
N PRO A 24 -14.41 -25.78 -39.52
CA PRO A 24 -14.96 -27.00 -38.95
C PRO A 24 -15.82 -26.61 -37.75
N GLU A 25 -17.12 -26.92 -37.82
CA GLU A 25 -18.05 -26.76 -36.71
C GLU A 25 -17.51 -27.54 -35.52
N LYS A 26 -16.87 -26.83 -34.58
CA LYS A 26 -16.53 -27.38 -33.27
C LYS A 26 -17.83 -27.85 -32.64
N GLN A 27 -18.03 -29.17 -32.60
CA GLN A 27 -19.17 -29.77 -31.92
C GLN A 27 -19.24 -29.20 -30.51
N LEU A 28 -20.27 -28.39 -30.27
CA LEU A 28 -20.53 -27.78 -28.98
C LEU A 28 -20.68 -28.91 -27.95
N SER A 29 -20.02 -28.78 -26.80
CA SER A 29 -20.20 -29.76 -25.72
C SER A 29 -21.68 -29.89 -25.36
N LEU A 30 -22.11 -31.07 -24.93
CA LEU A 30 -23.49 -31.35 -24.49
C LEU A 30 -24.03 -30.28 -23.50
N LYS A 31 -23.12 -29.68 -22.72
CA LYS A 31 -23.42 -28.61 -21.76
C LYS A 31 -23.74 -27.26 -22.43
N ALA A 32 -23.06 -26.94 -23.53
CA ALA A 32 -23.34 -25.75 -24.34
C ALA A 32 -24.64 -25.92 -25.16
N GLN A 33 -24.87 -27.12 -25.70
CA GLN A 33 -26.11 -27.46 -26.41
C GLN A 33 -27.34 -27.37 -25.49
N ARG A 34 -27.24 -27.88 -24.25
CA ARG A 34 -28.34 -27.81 -23.26
C ARG A 34 -28.63 -26.39 -22.76
N ARG A 35 -27.60 -25.53 -22.64
CA ARG A 35 -27.78 -24.10 -22.32
C ARG A 35 -28.52 -23.34 -23.41
N LEU A 36 -28.23 -23.63 -24.68
CA LEU A 36 -28.92 -23.03 -25.83
C LEU A 36 -30.39 -23.47 -25.92
N ARG A 37 -30.72 -24.69 -25.45
CA ARG A 37 -32.09 -25.22 -25.40
C ARG A 37 -32.90 -24.78 -24.16
N GLY A 38 -32.34 -23.94 -23.29
CA GLY A 38 -33.05 -23.46 -22.09
C GLY A 38 -33.29 -24.53 -21.01
N GLU A 39 -32.69 -25.72 -21.12
CA GLU A 39 -32.83 -26.75 -20.08
C GLU A 39 -31.99 -26.39 -18.85
N ALA A 40 -32.68 -26.00 -17.77
CA ALA A 40 -32.03 -25.78 -16.48
C ALA A 40 -31.38 -27.08 -15.99
N ILE A 41 -30.06 -27.09 -15.84
CA ILE A 41 -29.35 -28.22 -15.23
C ILE A 41 -29.86 -28.35 -13.78
N ARG A 42 -30.73 -29.34 -13.53
CA ARG A 42 -31.26 -29.68 -12.20
C ARG A 42 -30.08 -29.83 -11.21
N GLY A 43 -30.13 -29.19 -10.05
CA GLY A 43 -29.15 -29.40 -8.98
C GLY A 43 -29.46 -30.64 -8.15
N ASN A 44 -28.62 -30.93 -7.15
CA ASN A 44 -28.73 -32.12 -6.30
C ASN A 44 -29.55 -31.88 -5.00
N GLY A 45 -30.20 -30.73 -4.88
CA GLY A 45 -31.09 -30.44 -3.76
C GLY A 45 -32.50 -31.00 -3.94
N PRO A 46 -33.33 -30.97 -2.88
CA PRO A 46 -34.73 -31.40 -2.94
C PRO A 46 -35.47 -30.74 -4.11
N GLY A 47 -36.20 -31.53 -4.91
CA GLY A 47 -36.90 -31.05 -6.10
C GLY A 47 -35.99 -30.67 -7.28
N GLY A 48 -34.70 -31.03 -7.26
CA GLY A 48 -33.75 -30.71 -8.34
C GLY A 48 -33.22 -29.27 -8.30
N ARG A 49 -33.29 -28.60 -7.14
CA ARG A 49 -32.69 -27.27 -6.94
C ARG A 49 -31.18 -27.36 -6.73
N ARG A 50 -30.46 -26.26 -6.92
CA ARG A 50 -29.04 -26.18 -6.52
C ARG A 50 -28.94 -26.03 -5.00
N LEU A 51 -28.02 -26.77 -4.40
CA LEU A 51 -27.73 -26.69 -2.97
C LEU A 51 -27.08 -25.34 -2.63
N GLY A 52 -27.53 -24.72 -1.54
CA GLY A 52 -26.95 -23.51 -0.97
C GLY A 52 -25.65 -23.76 -0.20
N ARG A 53 -25.12 -22.70 0.44
CA ARG A 53 -23.93 -22.80 1.32
C ARG A 53 -24.36 -23.43 2.65
N GLY A 54 -23.60 -24.42 3.14
CA GLY A 54 -23.89 -25.12 4.40
C GLY A 54 -24.89 -26.28 4.31
N GLU A 55 -25.44 -26.56 3.12
CA GLU A 55 -26.31 -27.72 2.92
C GLU A 55 -25.49 -28.99 2.64
N ASP A 56 -25.88 -30.11 3.26
CA ASP A 56 -25.25 -31.42 3.06
C ASP A 56 -25.34 -31.90 1.61
N VAL A 57 -24.21 -32.30 1.06
CA VAL A 57 -24.13 -32.84 -0.30
C VAL A 57 -24.42 -34.34 -0.26
N ARG A 58 -25.67 -34.73 -0.51
CA ARG A 58 -26.02 -36.14 -0.68
C ARG A 58 -25.49 -36.65 -2.02
N LEU A 59 -24.49 -37.52 -1.97
CA LEU A 59 -23.93 -38.21 -3.13
C LEU A 59 -24.52 -39.61 -3.26
N GLU A 60 -24.76 -40.03 -4.50
CA GLU A 60 -25.04 -41.45 -4.78
C GLU A 60 -23.79 -42.29 -4.48
N PRO A 61 -23.93 -43.55 -4.02
CA PRO A 61 -22.80 -44.38 -3.61
C PRO A 61 -21.68 -44.48 -4.65
N ARG A 62 -22.03 -44.65 -5.93
CA ARG A 62 -21.06 -44.74 -7.04
C ARG A 62 -20.30 -43.42 -7.26
N ALA A 63 -20.99 -42.29 -7.14
CA ALA A 63 -20.36 -40.96 -7.26
C ALA A 63 -19.43 -40.68 -6.06
N SER A 64 -19.78 -41.16 -4.87
CA SER A 64 -18.94 -41.05 -3.68
C SER A 64 -17.66 -41.87 -3.80
N VAL A 65 -17.73 -43.11 -4.32
CA VAL A 65 -16.54 -43.94 -4.57
C VAL A 65 -15.62 -43.26 -5.58
N ARG A 66 -16.18 -42.79 -6.71
CA ARG A 66 -15.39 -42.09 -7.73
C ARG A 66 -14.74 -40.81 -7.22
N LEU A 67 -15.44 -40.05 -6.36
CA LEU A 67 -14.85 -38.87 -5.72
C LEU A 67 -13.66 -39.26 -4.84
N GLY A 68 -13.75 -40.37 -4.11
CA GLY A 68 -12.64 -40.92 -3.32
C GLY A 68 -11.43 -41.30 -4.17
N GLU A 69 -11.64 -41.96 -5.33
CA GLU A 69 -10.56 -42.28 -6.28
C GLU A 69 -9.86 -41.02 -6.79
N LEU A 70 -10.62 -40.02 -7.24
CA LEU A 70 -10.07 -38.76 -7.72
C LEU A 70 -9.32 -38.00 -6.62
N TYR A 71 -9.83 -38.04 -5.38
CA TYR A 71 -9.16 -37.41 -4.25
C TYR A 71 -7.84 -38.10 -3.92
N ALA A 72 -7.81 -39.44 -3.90
CA ALA A 72 -6.60 -40.21 -3.65
C ALA A 72 -5.51 -39.95 -4.71
N GLU A 73 -5.90 -39.81 -5.98
CA GLU A 73 -4.95 -39.61 -7.09
C GLU A 73 -4.48 -38.15 -7.22
N TYR A 74 -5.36 -37.17 -7.02
CA TYR A 74 -5.07 -35.75 -7.32
C TYR A 74 -5.07 -34.82 -6.10
N GLY A 75 -5.46 -35.29 -4.91
CA GLY A 75 -5.69 -34.47 -3.71
C GLY A 75 -4.53 -33.55 -3.35
N GLU A 76 -3.34 -34.13 -3.11
CA GLU A 76 -2.13 -33.36 -2.79
C GLU A 76 -1.71 -32.43 -3.93
N GLY A 77 -1.84 -32.90 -5.17
CA GLY A 77 -1.50 -32.13 -6.37
C GLY A 77 -2.33 -30.86 -6.52
N LEU A 78 -3.61 -30.88 -6.11
CA LEU A 78 -4.47 -29.69 -6.11
C LEU A 78 -4.04 -28.66 -5.06
N VAL A 79 -3.68 -29.11 -3.85
CA VAL A 79 -3.17 -28.23 -2.79
C VAL A 79 -1.86 -27.58 -3.22
N HIS A 80 -0.92 -28.38 -3.75
CA HIS A 80 0.35 -27.86 -4.26
C HIS A 80 0.15 -26.86 -5.41
N TYR A 81 -0.76 -27.15 -6.34
CA TYR A 81 -1.11 -26.24 -7.42
C TYR A 81 -1.72 -24.94 -6.90
N ALA A 82 -2.64 -25.00 -5.93
CA ALA A 82 -3.22 -23.82 -5.29
C ALA A 82 -2.14 -22.96 -4.62
N ARG A 83 -1.28 -23.59 -3.82
CA ARG A 83 -0.14 -22.96 -3.14
C ARG A 83 0.75 -22.18 -4.12
N ARG A 84 1.19 -22.84 -5.19
CA ARG A 84 2.01 -22.22 -6.24
C ARG A 84 1.30 -21.01 -6.88
N LYS A 85 0.00 -21.11 -7.14
CA LYS A 85 -0.78 -20.02 -7.76
C LYS A 85 -1.07 -18.85 -6.83
N LEU A 86 -1.15 -19.08 -5.52
CA LEU A 86 -1.29 -18.04 -4.50
C LEU A 86 0.02 -17.30 -4.25
N MET A 87 1.15 -18.02 -4.16
CA MET A 87 2.47 -17.40 -4.06
C MET A 87 2.79 -16.51 -5.27
N ASN A 88 2.49 -16.99 -6.49
CA ASN A 88 2.67 -16.20 -7.71
C ASN A 88 1.79 -14.93 -7.77
N ARG A 89 0.79 -14.82 -6.90
CA ARG A 89 -0.08 -13.63 -6.75
C ARG A 89 0.32 -12.74 -5.58
N GLY A 90 1.41 -13.06 -4.87
CA GLY A 90 1.93 -12.25 -3.77
C GLY A 90 1.30 -12.53 -2.40
N THR A 91 0.55 -13.63 -2.22
CA THR A 91 0.06 -13.97 -0.87
C THR A 91 1.24 -14.35 0.03
N PRO A 92 1.32 -13.83 1.27
CA PRO A 92 2.40 -14.14 2.22
C PRO A 92 2.55 -15.63 2.52
N ALA A 93 3.78 -16.10 2.67
CA ALA A 93 4.09 -17.51 2.85
C ALA A 93 3.40 -18.15 4.08
N GLY A 94 3.22 -17.39 5.17
CA GLY A 94 2.54 -17.87 6.38
C GLY A 94 1.03 -18.11 6.20
N VAL A 95 0.38 -17.41 5.27
CA VAL A 95 -1.06 -17.53 4.99
C VAL A 95 -1.33 -18.52 3.86
N VAL A 96 -0.41 -18.62 2.91
CA VAL A 96 -0.51 -19.45 1.70
C VAL A 96 -0.81 -20.92 1.99
N VAL A 97 -0.26 -21.49 3.06
CA VAL A 97 -0.43 -22.92 3.37
C VAL A 97 -1.88 -23.23 3.69
N HIS A 98 -2.47 -22.53 4.66
CA HIS A 98 -3.86 -22.72 5.05
C HIS A 98 -4.83 -22.34 3.94
N LEU A 99 -4.60 -21.20 3.27
CA LEU A 99 -5.48 -20.75 2.19
C LEU A 99 -5.47 -21.71 0.99
N ALA A 100 -4.35 -22.36 0.69
CA ALA A 100 -4.28 -23.35 -0.37
C ALA A 100 -5.13 -24.59 -0.06
N GLU A 101 -5.11 -25.06 1.19
CA GLU A 101 -5.93 -26.18 1.66
C GLU A 101 -7.42 -25.85 1.59
N GLU A 102 -7.82 -24.68 2.10
CA GLU A 102 -9.22 -24.21 2.02
C GLU A 102 -9.73 -24.13 0.59
N ILE A 103 -8.95 -23.54 -0.32
CA ILE A 103 -9.33 -23.42 -1.74
C ILE A 103 -9.44 -24.79 -2.41
N ALA A 104 -8.55 -25.73 -2.09
CA ALA A 104 -8.60 -27.08 -2.62
C ALA A 104 -9.82 -27.84 -2.09
N GLN A 105 -10.13 -27.71 -0.79
CA GLN A 105 -11.34 -28.28 -0.18
C GLN A 105 -12.62 -27.70 -0.82
N ASP A 106 -12.69 -26.39 -1.02
CA ASP A 106 -13.81 -25.72 -1.71
C ASP A 106 -14.00 -26.21 -3.15
N ALA A 107 -12.90 -26.54 -3.84
CA ALA A 107 -12.94 -27.13 -5.17
C ALA A 107 -13.52 -28.57 -5.13
N TRP A 108 -13.12 -29.39 -4.15
CA TRP A 108 -13.69 -30.73 -3.95
C TRP A 108 -15.17 -30.69 -3.59
N VAL A 109 -15.60 -29.76 -2.72
CA VAL A 109 -17.01 -29.56 -2.41
C VAL A 109 -17.81 -29.16 -3.65
N GLU A 110 -17.24 -28.36 -4.55
CA GLU A 110 -17.91 -28.04 -5.82
C GLU A 110 -18.09 -29.26 -6.71
N ILE A 111 -17.05 -30.11 -6.80
CA ILE A 111 -17.10 -31.36 -7.58
C ILE A 111 -18.15 -32.30 -6.96
N ALA A 112 -18.20 -32.42 -5.64
CA ALA A 112 -19.26 -33.17 -4.97
C ALA A 112 -20.65 -32.60 -5.31
N ARG A 113 -20.80 -31.27 -5.35
CA ARG A 113 -22.06 -30.60 -5.71
C ARG A 113 -22.49 -30.79 -7.17
N THR A 114 -21.61 -31.22 -8.07
CA THR A 114 -22.05 -31.61 -9.43
C THR A 114 -22.79 -32.95 -9.42
N GLY A 115 -22.64 -33.77 -8.37
CA GLY A 115 -23.27 -35.10 -8.25
C GLY A 115 -22.82 -36.01 -9.37
N ALA A 116 -23.64 -36.99 -9.77
CA ALA A 116 -23.37 -37.94 -10.87
C ALA A 116 -23.32 -37.29 -12.28
N LYS A 117 -22.80 -36.07 -12.38
CA LYS A 117 -22.62 -35.26 -13.58
C LYS A 117 -21.13 -34.91 -13.69
N ASP A 118 -20.69 -34.61 -14.91
CA ASP A 118 -19.31 -34.17 -15.18
C ASP A 118 -18.28 -35.23 -14.73
N LEU A 119 -17.33 -34.90 -13.85
CA LEU A 119 -16.24 -35.78 -13.39
C LEU A 119 -16.69 -36.97 -12.53
N LEU A 120 -17.87 -36.90 -11.93
CA LEU A 120 -18.45 -38.00 -11.15
C LEU A 120 -19.55 -38.75 -11.91
N ALA A 121 -19.73 -38.47 -13.20
CA ALA A 121 -20.67 -39.23 -14.02
C ALA A 121 -20.21 -40.70 -14.12
N PRO A 122 -21.13 -41.67 -14.22
CA PRO A 122 -20.77 -43.10 -14.28
C PRO A 122 -19.82 -43.46 -15.43
N ASP A 123 -19.91 -42.73 -16.55
CA ASP A 123 -19.08 -42.91 -17.73
C ASP A 123 -17.89 -41.93 -17.80
N ALA A 124 -17.65 -41.13 -16.75
CA ALA A 124 -16.61 -40.10 -16.75
C ALA A 124 -15.20 -40.69 -16.95
N GLY A 125 -14.91 -41.85 -16.36
CA GLY A 125 -13.61 -42.52 -16.48
C GLY A 125 -13.29 -43.04 -17.89
N SER A 126 -14.33 -43.31 -18.70
CA SER A 126 -14.18 -43.64 -20.13
C SER A 126 -14.31 -42.42 -21.04
N ARG A 127 -15.00 -41.37 -20.58
CA ARG A 127 -15.29 -40.16 -21.35
C ARG A 127 -14.13 -39.17 -21.36
N TYR A 128 -13.36 -39.11 -20.28
CA TYR A 128 -12.25 -38.17 -20.12
C TYR A 128 -10.95 -38.93 -19.93
N SER A 129 -9.91 -38.48 -20.63
CA SER A 129 -8.54 -38.90 -20.37
C SER A 129 -8.06 -38.41 -18.99
N ALA A 130 -6.96 -39.00 -18.50
CA ALA A 130 -6.31 -38.56 -17.26
C ALA A 130 -5.87 -37.08 -17.35
N ASP A 131 -5.36 -36.65 -18.50
CA ASP A 131 -4.93 -35.26 -18.72
C ASP A 131 -6.10 -34.27 -18.72
N GLU A 132 -7.22 -34.62 -19.35
CA GLU A 132 -8.43 -33.81 -19.33
C GLU A 132 -9.02 -33.71 -17.93
N THR A 133 -9.05 -34.83 -17.19
CA THR A 133 -9.49 -34.88 -15.80
C THR A 133 -8.63 -33.96 -14.94
N ARG A 134 -7.31 -34.07 -15.03
CA ARG A 134 -6.34 -33.22 -14.32
C ARG A 134 -6.54 -31.74 -14.64
N TRP A 135 -6.70 -31.40 -15.92
CA TRP A 135 -6.94 -30.03 -16.34
C TRP A 135 -8.26 -29.47 -15.79
N MET A 136 -9.33 -30.27 -15.82
CA MET A 136 -10.63 -29.87 -15.27
C MET A 136 -10.54 -29.60 -13.77
N LEU A 137 -9.84 -30.46 -13.01
CA LEU A 137 -9.62 -30.28 -11.57
C LEU A 137 -8.81 -29.00 -11.28
N TRP A 138 -7.69 -28.77 -11.97
CA TRP A 138 -6.89 -27.54 -11.80
C TRP A 138 -7.66 -26.28 -12.20
N ARG A 139 -8.55 -26.37 -13.19
CA ARG A 139 -9.44 -25.27 -13.56
C ARG A 139 -10.39 -24.92 -12.41
N ARG A 140 -10.97 -25.90 -11.71
CA ARG A 140 -11.81 -25.65 -10.52
C ARG A 140 -11.05 -24.92 -9.43
N VAL A 141 -9.83 -25.35 -9.14
CA VAL A 141 -8.95 -24.67 -8.18
C VAL A 141 -8.67 -23.23 -8.62
N LYS A 142 -8.33 -23.02 -9.91
CA LYS A 142 -8.07 -21.67 -10.45
C LYS A 142 -9.30 -20.76 -10.32
N ASP A 143 -10.48 -21.27 -10.66
CA ASP A 143 -11.74 -20.50 -10.57
C ASP A 143 -12.05 -20.14 -9.11
N ARG A 144 -11.74 -21.02 -8.14
CA ARG A 144 -11.85 -20.73 -6.70
C ARG A 144 -10.87 -19.66 -6.22
N ILE A 145 -9.62 -19.71 -6.67
CA ILE A 145 -8.64 -18.65 -6.39
C ILE A 145 -9.16 -17.31 -6.92
N LEU A 146 -9.65 -17.26 -8.16
CA LEU A 146 -10.23 -16.04 -8.72
C LEU A 146 -11.44 -15.56 -7.93
N ALA A 147 -12.32 -16.48 -7.49
CA ALA A 147 -13.48 -16.14 -6.68
C ALA A 147 -13.12 -15.70 -5.24
N HIS A 148 -12.00 -16.16 -4.69
CA HIS A 148 -11.43 -15.66 -3.43
C HIS A 148 -11.01 -14.21 -3.62
N TYR A 149 -10.09 -13.91 -4.54
CA TYR A 149 -9.65 -12.53 -4.77
C TYR A 149 -10.74 -11.60 -5.28
N LYS A 150 -11.76 -12.08 -6.00
CA LYS A 150 -12.91 -11.24 -6.38
C LYS A 150 -13.74 -10.82 -5.14
N ARG A 151 -13.78 -11.66 -4.10
CA ARG A 151 -14.41 -11.34 -2.81
C ARG A 151 -13.49 -10.50 -1.93
N SER A 152 -12.19 -10.82 -1.90
CA SER A 152 -11.14 -10.05 -1.21
C SER A 152 -10.72 -8.77 -1.96
N ALA A 153 -11.40 -8.43 -3.05
CA ALA A 153 -11.26 -7.15 -3.75
C ALA A 153 -12.25 -6.10 -3.20
N SER A 154 -12.98 -6.40 -2.12
CA SER A 154 -13.24 -5.34 -1.14
C SER A 154 -11.87 -4.84 -0.70
N TYR A 155 -11.63 -3.54 -0.76
CA TYR A 155 -10.36 -2.89 -0.43
C TYR A 155 -9.99 -3.00 1.08
N GLU A 156 -10.56 -4.00 1.76
CA GLU A 156 -10.48 -4.24 3.18
C GLU A 156 -9.33 -5.22 3.44
N THR A 157 -8.20 -4.66 3.83
CA THR A 157 -7.08 -5.42 4.40
C THR A 157 -7.30 -5.58 5.89
N ALA A 158 -6.82 -6.70 6.46
CA ALA A 158 -6.72 -6.83 7.91
C ALA A 158 -5.86 -5.66 8.44
N VAL A 159 -6.42 -4.91 9.39
CA VAL A 159 -5.75 -3.78 10.02
C VAL A 159 -4.69 -4.32 10.97
N ASP A 160 -3.43 -3.99 10.73
CA ASP A 160 -2.36 -4.25 11.67
C ASP A 160 -2.36 -3.13 12.72
N TRP A 161 -2.82 -3.45 13.93
CA TRP A 161 -2.91 -2.49 15.02
C TRP A 161 -1.57 -2.21 15.70
N ASP A 162 -0.56 -3.06 15.46
CA ASP A 162 0.80 -2.85 15.97
C ASP A 162 1.61 -1.93 15.03
N ASP A 163 1.13 -1.72 13.79
CA ASP A 163 1.69 -0.73 12.88
C ASP A 163 1.33 0.69 13.33
N LYS A 164 2.36 1.45 13.71
CA LYS A 164 2.25 2.84 14.17
C LYS A 164 1.59 3.75 13.14
N GLN A 165 1.83 3.50 11.85
CA GLN A 165 1.28 4.32 10.77
C GLN A 165 -0.23 4.08 10.62
N THR A 166 -0.65 2.81 10.58
CA THR A 166 -2.06 2.41 10.55
C THR A 166 -2.80 2.91 11.79
N CYS A 167 -2.17 2.82 12.95
CA CYS A 167 -2.72 3.33 14.20
C CYS A 167 -2.90 4.85 14.18
N ALA A 168 -1.91 5.63 13.75
CA ALA A 168 -2.01 7.09 13.68
C ALA A 168 -3.12 7.58 12.74
N VAL A 169 -3.39 6.85 11.66
CA VAL A 169 -4.47 7.19 10.71
C VAL A 169 -5.85 6.87 11.27
N LEU A 170 -5.99 5.76 12.00
CA LEU A 170 -7.29 5.25 12.45
C LEU A 170 -7.67 5.74 13.86
N CYS A 171 -6.71 6.07 14.72
CA CYS A 171 -6.93 6.58 16.09
C CYS A 171 -8.00 7.67 16.20
N PRO A 172 -8.00 8.73 15.37
CA PRO A 172 -8.99 9.82 15.49
C PRO A 172 -10.43 9.37 15.17
N LEU A 173 -10.61 8.21 14.54
CA LEU A 173 -11.88 7.68 14.06
C LEU A 173 -12.44 6.56 14.93
N LEU A 174 -11.74 6.19 16.00
CA LEU A 174 -12.08 5.03 16.84
C LEU A 174 -12.74 5.44 18.16
N GLU A 175 -13.61 4.56 18.66
CA GLU A 175 -14.19 4.67 20.00
C GLU A 175 -13.09 4.65 21.08
N GLU A 176 -13.34 5.28 22.23
CA GLU A 176 -12.36 5.50 23.31
C GLU A 176 -11.59 4.23 23.72
N THR A 177 -12.26 3.08 23.78
CA THR A 177 -11.64 1.79 24.17
C THR A 177 -10.68 1.20 23.14
N LEU A 178 -10.81 1.56 21.86
CA LEU A 178 -9.91 1.15 20.78
C LEU A 178 -8.73 2.12 20.65
N SER A 179 -8.96 3.41 20.93
CA SER A 179 -7.91 4.42 21.07
C SER A 179 -6.91 4.06 22.18
N GLU A 180 -7.39 3.50 23.31
CA GLU A 180 -6.55 3.01 24.41
C GLU A 180 -5.63 1.84 24.04
N ARG A 181 -5.96 1.03 23.02
CA ARG A 181 -5.09 -0.05 22.52
C ARG A 181 -4.05 0.48 21.56
N CYS A 182 -4.43 1.49 20.81
CA CYS A 182 -3.64 2.11 19.78
C CYS A 182 -2.69 3.17 20.38
N GLN A 183 -2.09 2.87 21.54
CA GLN A 183 -1.37 3.84 22.40
C GLN A 183 -0.25 4.57 21.65
N LEU A 184 -0.62 5.61 20.93
CA LEU A 184 0.14 6.83 20.78
C LEU A 184 0.23 7.39 22.20
N GLY A 185 1.23 6.92 22.95
CA GLY A 185 1.36 7.22 24.37
C GLY A 185 1.18 8.71 24.62
N ALA A 186 0.32 9.06 25.57
CA ALA A 186 0.13 10.44 25.97
C ALA A 186 1.49 11.06 26.33
N LEU A 187 1.77 12.26 25.82
CA LEU A 187 2.97 13.00 26.21
C LEU A 187 3.03 13.07 27.73
N THR A 188 4.18 12.72 28.31
CA THR A 188 4.38 12.82 29.76
C THR A 188 4.12 14.27 30.21
N GLY A 189 3.56 14.46 31.41
CA GLY A 189 3.11 15.78 31.90
C GLY A 189 4.06 16.95 31.62
N PRO A 190 5.38 16.82 31.89
CA PRO A 190 6.35 17.86 31.56
C PRO A 190 6.46 18.14 30.05
N MET A 191 6.54 17.10 29.20
CA MET A 191 6.61 17.26 27.74
C MET A 191 5.31 17.86 27.17
N ALA A 192 4.16 17.49 27.73
CA ALA A 192 2.87 18.04 27.32
C ALA A 192 2.81 19.56 27.56
N GLN A 193 3.34 20.05 28.69
CA GLN A 193 3.42 21.48 28.99
C GLN A 193 4.37 22.22 28.05
N MET A 194 5.54 21.65 27.78
CA MET A 194 6.52 22.23 26.85
C MET A 194 5.97 22.34 25.42
N VAL A 195 5.31 21.28 24.92
CA VAL A 195 4.68 21.27 23.60
C VAL A 195 3.47 22.21 23.54
N ALA A 196 2.71 22.34 24.62
CA ALA A 196 1.57 23.27 24.68
C ALA A 196 1.98 24.75 24.65
N ALA A 197 3.21 25.09 25.08
CA ALA A 197 3.75 26.44 25.02
C ALA A 197 4.15 26.88 23.60
N LEU A 198 4.27 25.92 22.66
CA LEU A 198 4.59 26.24 21.27
C LEU A 198 3.43 26.92 20.55
N PRO A 199 3.71 27.80 19.57
CA PRO A 199 2.66 28.31 18.69
C PRO A 199 1.99 27.18 17.91
N GLU A 200 0.70 27.35 17.59
CA GLU A 200 -0.16 26.28 17.09
C GLU A 200 0.40 25.59 15.82
N ALA A 201 0.87 26.36 14.84
CA ALA A 201 1.42 25.81 13.59
C ALA A 201 2.68 24.94 13.82
N GLU A 202 3.58 25.40 14.68
CA GLU A 202 4.79 24.68 15.09
C GLU A 202 4.46 23.44 15.93
N ARG A 203 3.48 23.56 16.83
CA ARG A 203 3.01 22.48 17.69
C ARG A 203 2.42 21.34 16.85
N GLU A 204 1.47 21.65 15.96
CA GLU A 204 0.85 20.66 15.09
C GLU A 204 1.89 20.02 14.16
N ALA A 205 2.80 20.81 13.58
CA ALA A 205 3.88 20.27 12.75
C ALA A 205 4.76 19.29 13.53
N LEU A 206 5.14 19.63 14.76
CA LEU A 206 5.94 18.74 15.62
C LEU A 206 5.19 17.45 15.99
N LEU A 207 3.89 17.56 16.31
CA LEU A 207 3.05 16.41 16.64
C LEU A 207 2.84 15.48 15.45
N THR A 208 2.64 16.00 14.24
CA THR A 208 2.53 15.15 13.04
C THR A 208 3.80 14.33 12.79
N LEU A 209 4.98 14.90 13.06
CA LEU A 209 6.23 14.14 13.00
C LEU A 209 6.33 13.10 14.13
N ALA A 210 6.00 13.49 15.37
CA ALA A 210 6.07 12.59 16.53
C ALA A 210 5.16 11.37 16.38
N TYR A 211 3.99 11.54 15.76
CA TYR A 211 3.04 10.46 15.46
C TYR A 211 3.32 9.75 14.12
N ALA A 212 4.47 10.00 13.49
CA ALA A 212 4.88 9.37 12.23
C ALA A 212 3.82 9.48 11.11
N VAL A 213 3.08 10.60 11.08
CA VAL A 213 2.07 10.84 10.05
C VAL A 213 2.77 10.96 8.69
N PRO A 214 2.25 10.32 7.62
CA PRO A 214 2.81 10.45 6.29
C PRO A 214 2.89 11.92 5.86
N VAL A 215 4.02 12.31 5.23
CA VAL A 215 4.33 13.71 4.88
C VAL A 215 3.23 14.40 4.09
N ASP A 216 2.60 13.69 3.15
CA ASP A 216 1.53 14.26 2.32
C ASP A 216 0.29 14.60 3.18
N ARG A 217 -0.08 13.71 4.11
CA ARG A 217 -1.20 13.95 5.02
C ARG A 217 -0.87 15.02 6.06
N ALA A 218 0.35 15.04 6.57
CA ALA A 218 0.81 16.08 7.50
C ALA A 218 0.73 17.48 6.85
N ARG A 219 1.04 17.60 5.55
CA ARG A 219 0.87 18.85 4.80
C ARG A 219 -0.58 19.27 4.66
N GLU A 220 -1.48 18.32 4.37
CA GLU A 220 -2.92 18.61 4.30
C GLU A 220 -3.47 19.11 5.65
N LEU A 221 -3.14 18.42 6.74
CA LEU A 221 -3.55 18.81 8.09
C LEU A 221 -3.08 20.22 8.45
N LEU A 222 -1.83 20.56 8.13
CA LEU A 222 -1.29 21.90 8.37
C LEU A 222 -2.00 22.98 7.55
N VAL A 223 -2.46 22.66 6.34
CA VAL A 223 -3.28 23.59 5.54
C VAL A 223 -4.66 23.78 6.17
N GLU A 224 -5.27 22.71 6.67
CA GLU A 224 -6.57 22.77 7.37
C GLU A 224 -6.51 23.63 8.64
N THR A 225 -5.41 23.57 9.38
CA THR A 225 -5.16 24.42 10.57
C THR A 225 -4.70 25.84 10.22
N GLY A 226 -4.63 26.20 8.92
CA GLY A 226 -4.21 27.52 8.47
C GLY A 226 -2.71 27.81 8.66
N ALA A 227 -1.88 26.79 8.90
CA ALA A 227 -0.45 26.96 9.08
C ALA A 227 0.23 27.34 7.76
N VAL A 228 0.98 28.44 7.78
CA VAL A 228 1.70 28.94 6.60
C VAL A 228 3.18 28.56 6.71
N GLY A 229 3.62 27.57 5.93
CA GLY A 229 5.02 27.16 5.90
C GLY A 229 5.22 25.75 5.37
N LYS A 230 6.48 25.38 5.11
CA LYS A 230 6.83 23.98 4.82
C LYS A 230 6.92 23.22 6.14
N LEU A 231 6.38 21.99 6.17
CA LEU A 231 6.40 21.10 7.34
C LEU A 231 7.80 21.03 8.00
N GLU A 232 8.84 20.83 7.20
CA GLU A 232 10.21 20.68 7.70
C GLU A 232 10.72 21.97 8.37
N LYS A 233 10.24 23.14 7.93
CA LYS A 233 10.58 24.44 8.55
C LYS A 233 9.83 24.65 9.86
N LEU A 234 8.55 24.32 9.89
CA LEU A 234 7.72 24.46 11.10
C LEU A 234 8.23 23.53 12.21
N VAL A 235 8.61 22.29 11.86
CA VAL A 235 9.25 21.37 12.81
C VAL A 235 10.59 21.91 13.31
N ALA A 236 11.48 22.37 12.41
CA ALA A 236 12.77 22.92 12.83
C ALA A 236 12.60 24.14 13.76
N ARG A 237 11.60 24.98 13.50
CA ARG A 237 11.22 26.11 14.35
C ARG A 237 10.67 25.68 15.70
N ALA A 238 9.78 24.68 15.72
CA ALA A 238 9.24 24.09 16.95
C ALA A 238 10.36 23.56 17.86
N VAL A 239 11.31 22.80 17.29
CA VAL A 239 12.47 22.27 18.02
C VAL A 239 13.31 23.40 18.61
N LEU A 240 13.58 24.46 17.85
CA LEU A 240 14.36 25.59 18.37
C LEU A 240 13.66 26.32 19.50
N LEU A 241 12.36 26.58 19.38
CA LEU A 241 11.58 27.22 20.45
C LEU A 241 11.62 26.37 21.73
N LEU A 242 11.45 25.05 21.61
CA LEU A 242 11.60 24.14 22.75
C LEU A 242 12.99 24.22 23.39
N LEU A 243 14.06 24.30 22.59
CA LEU A 243 15.43 24.41 23.09
C LEU A 243 15.75 25.77 23.72
N ILE A 244 15.11 26.84 23.25
CA ILE A 244 15.23 28.18 23.84
C ILE A 244 14.58 28.20 25.22
N ASP A 245 13.35 27.70 25.31
CA ASP A 245 12.56 27.75 26.54
C ASP A 245 12.96 26.66 27.56
N ASN A 246 13.52 25.54 27.08
CA ASN A 246 13.88 24.38 27.89
C ASN A 246 15.33 23.94 27.57
N PRO A 247 16.32 24.74 27.99
CA PRO A 247 17.73 24.53 27.64
C PRO A 247 18.36 23.25 28.23
N GLU A 248 17.66 22.53 29.08
CA GLU A 248 17.98 21.19 29.59
C GLU A 248 17.65 20.07 28.59
N LEU A 249 16.80 20.32 27.59
CA LEU A 249 16.49 19.36 26.53
C LEU A 249 17.60 19.25 25.48
N SER A 250 18.51 20.22 25.45
CA SER A 250 19.68 20.19 24.58
C SER A 250 20.81 19.40 25.22
N GLY A 251 21.66 18.81 24.37
CA GLY A 251 22.89 18.14 24.81
C GLY A 251 23.83 19.07 25.61
N PRO A 252 24.92 18.51 26.16
CA PRO A 252 25.91 19.30 26.90
C PRO A 252 26.40 20.47 26.05
N ARG A 253 26.56 21.65 26.69
CA ARG A 253 27.14 22.83 26.03
C ARG A 253 28.54 22.48 25.52
N THR A 254 28.82 22.77 24.26
CA THR A 254 30.19 22.71 23.74
C THR A 254 31.04 23.73 24.49
N PRO A 255 32.13 23.33 25.17
CA PRO A 255 33.01 24.27 25.84
C PRO A 255 33.64 25.22 24.83
N MET A 256 33.68 26.52 25.16
CA MET A 256 34.26 27.54 24.27
C MET A 256 35.69 27.20 23.81
N HIS A 257 36.49 26.52 24.64
CA HIS A 257 37.87 26.18 24.33
C HIS A 257 38.03 25.05 23.29
N GLU A 258 36.98 24.26 23.05
CA GLU A 258 36.98 23.20 22.03
C GLU A 258 36.60 23.75 20.64
N LEU A 259 36.11 24.98 20.57
CA LEU A 259 35.70 25.62 19.32
C LEU A 259 36.90 26.21 18.57
N GLU A 260 36.80 26.22 17.24
CA GLU A 260 37.74 26.95 16.37
C GLU A 260 37.76 28.44 16.70
N ASP A 261 38.91 29.10 16.47
CA ASP A 261 39.12 30.50 16.85
C ASP A 261 38.07 31.45 16.22
N TRP A 262 37.66 31.18 14.98
CA TRP A 262 36.67 31.98 14.29
C TRP A 262 35.26 31.79 14.88
N GLU A 263 34.89 30.58 15.31
CA GLU A 263 33.60 30.33 15.96
C GLU A 263 33.54 31.05 17.31
N ARG A 264 34.62 30.99 18.10
CA ARG A 264 34.71 31.74 19.37
C ARG A 264 34.54 33.23 19.12
N ALA A 265 35.27 33.79 18.15
CA ALA A 265 35.19 35.20 17.80
C ALA A 265 33.78 35.60 17.32
N ALA A 266 33.13 34.75 16.53
CA ALA A 266 31.76 34.99 16.06
C ALA A 266 30.74 34.92 17.21
N LEU A 267 30.88 33.96 18.13
CA LEU A 267 30.06 33.86 19.34
C LEU A 267 30.23 35.07 20.27
N HIS A 268 31.36 35.77 20.22
CA HIS A 268 31.56 37.03 20.94
C HIS A 268 30.74 38.20 20.39
N ARG A 269 30.28 38.10 19.14
CA ARG A 269 29.54 39.16 18.42
C ARG A 269 28.02 39.00 18.45
N VAL A 270 27.51 37.89 19.00
CA VAL A 270 26.06 37.64 19.21
C VAL A 270 25.64 37.92 20.65
N SER A 271 24.33 38.05 20.90
CA SER A 271 23.79 38.27 22.25
C SER A 271 24.10 37.11 23.19
N TRP A 272 24.00 37.33 24.50
CA TRP A 272 24.25 36.27 25.48
C TRP A 272 23.30 35.09 25.29
N ALA A 273 22.00 35.36 25.11
CA ALA A 273 20.98 34.34 24.88
C ALA A 273 21.24 33.56 23.58
N GLN A 274 21.58 34.25 22.49
CA GLN A 274 21.98 33.62 21.23
C GLN A 274 23.21 32.74 21.39
N ARG A 275 24.23 33.20 22.14
CA ARG A 275 25.43 32.41 22.44
C ARG A 275 25.06 31.13 23.19
N GLN A 276 24.22 31.22 24.22
CA GLN A 276 23.82 30.05 24.99
C GLN A 276 23.09 29.01 24.14
N LEU A 277 22.25 29.45 23.21
CA LEU A 277 21.56 28.56 22.27
C LEU A 277 22.54 27.93 21.27
N LEU A 278 23.37 28.74 20.63
CA LEU A 278 24.31 28.29 19.60
C LEU A 278 25.31 27.28 20.14
N LEU A 279 25.82 27.47 21.37
CA LEU A 279 26.73 26.53 22.05
C LEU A 279 26.14 25.15 22.35
N ARG A 280 24.84 24.97 22.15
CA ARG A 280 24.13 23.70 22.37
C ARG A 280 23.68 23.02 21.09
N LEU A 281 23.89 23.66 19.94
CA LEU A 281 23.66 23.06 18.64
C LEU A 281 24.89 22.26 18.22
N ASP A 282 24.65 21.23 17.42
CA ASP A 282 25.71 20.52 16.70
C ASP A 282 26.55 21.48 15.84
N ASP A 283 27.77 21.05 15.50
CA ASP A 283 28.76 21.89 14.82
C ASP A 283 28.22 22.50 13.52
N PHE A 284 27.57 21.70 12.68
CA PHE A 284 27.11 22.17 11.37
C PHE A 284 26.02 23.27 11.47
N PRO A 285 24.89 23.07 12.18
CA PRO A 285 23.90 24.13 12.36
C PRO A 285 24.48 25.38 13.03
N ARG A 286 25.36 25.21 14.03
CA ARG A 286 26.03 26.31 14.74
C ARG A 286 26.87 27.16 13.78
N GLN A 287 27.75 26.51 13.01
CA GLN A 287 28.61 27.16 12.03
C GLN A 287 27.81 27.91 10.96
N ALA A 288 26.79 27.26 10.39
CA ALA A 288 25.96 27.87 9.36
C ALA A 288 25.21 29.11 9.89
N LEU A 289 24.71 29.06 11.13
CA LEU A 289 24.03 30.20 11.75
C LEU A 289 24.99 31.32 12.13
N LEU A 290 26.19 31.02 12.65
CA LEU A 290 27.20 32.03 12.94
C LEU A 290 27.63 32.78 11.68
N LEU A 291 27.93 32.08 10.60
CA LEU A 291 28.30 32.69 9.31
C LEU A 291 27.17 33.56 8.74
N HIS A 292 25.92 33.17 8.95
CA HIS A 292 24.78 33.96 8.50
C HIS A 292 24.54 35.21 9.36
N LEU A 293 24.52 35.05 10.68
CA LEU A 293 24.16 36.11 11.63
C LEU A 293 25.28 37.14 11.82
N VAL A 294 26.53 36.69 11.82
CA VAL A 294 27.69 37.53 12.17
C VAL A 294 28.40 38.09 10.95
N ASP A 295 28.53 37.28 9.90
CA ASP A 295 29.24 37.65 8.67
C ASP A 295 28.28 37.99 7.52
N GLY A 296 26.96 37.86 7.73
CA GLY A 296 25.94 38.23 6.74
C GLY A 296 25.95 37.36 5.49
N LEU A 297 26.56 36.17 5.54
CA LEU A 297 26.71 35.32 4.36
C LEU A 297 25.37 34.74 3.92
N THR A 298 25.19 34.66 2.60
CA THR A 298 24.03 34.02 1.96
C THR A 298 24.19 32.50 1.93
N GLY A 299 23.06 31.76 1.83
CA GLY A 299 23.08 30.30 1.78
C GLY A 299 24.07 29.68 0.77
N PRO A 300 24.19 30.20 -0.47
CA PRO A 300 25.21 29.75 -1.41
C PRO A 300 26.65 29.96 -0.92
N GLN A 301 26.96 31.10 -0.30
CA GLN A 301 28.29 31.42 0.22
C GLN A 301 28.64 30.53 1.43
N ILE A 302 27.69 30.27 2.31
CA ILE A 302 27.85 29.36 3.46
C ILE A 302 28.07 27.93 2.98
N SER A 303 27.32 27.49 1.96
CA SER A 303 27.48 26.16 1.34
C SER A 303 28.88 25.95 0.77
N GLU A 304 29.42 26.97 0.09
CA GLU A 304 30.78 26.95 -0.42
C GLU A 304 31.82 26.96 0.70
N ARG A 305 31.62 27.81 1.72
CA ARG A 305 32.53 27.95 2.87
C ARG A 305 32.65 26.67 3.71
N LEU A 306 31.53 25.97 3.92
CA LEU A 306 31.45 24.76 4.74
C LEU A 306 31.56 23.46 3.92
N GLY A 307 31.62 23.54 2.59
CA GLY A 307 31.70 22.36 1.72
C GLY A 307 30.48 21.43 1.77
N VAL A 308 29.29 21.96 2.10
CA VAL A 308 28.06 21.16 2.25
C VAL A 308 27.02 21.48 1.17
N PRO A 309 26.08 20.56 0.85
CA PRO A 309 25.03 20.82 -0.13
C PRO A 309 24.15 22.03 0.22
N ARG A 310 23.86 22.88 -0.76
CA ARG A 310 23.03 24.10 -0.61
C ARG A 310 21.67 23.85 0.05
N GLY A 311 21.03 22.72 -0.26
CA GLY A 311 19.73 22.36 0.33
C GLY A 311 19.79 22.22 1.85
N ARG A 312 20.90 21.70 2.39
CA ARG A 312 21.13 21.50 3.82
C ARG A 312 21.40 22.82 4.55
N VAL A 313 22.06 23.77 3.89
CA VAL A 313 22.25 25.13 4.43
C VAL A 313 20.94 25.91 4.41
N LEU A 314 20.18 25.80 3.32
CA LEU A 314 18.91 26.50 3.17
C LEU A 314 17.90 26.07 4.24
N SER A 315 17.83 24.79 4.61
CA SER A 315 16.93 24.32 5.67
C SER A 315 17.27 24.93 7.03
N VAL A 316 18.55 25.12 7.34
CA VAL A 316 19.01 25.75 8.59
C VAL A 316 18.76 27.26 8.53
N VAL A 317 19.31 27.97 7.54
CA VAL A 317 19.27 29.43 7.50
C VAL A 317 17.84 29.96 7.33
N SER A 318 17.02 29.36 6.47
CA SER A 318 15.67 29.87 6.18
C SER A 318 14.59 29.49 7.20
N GLY A 319 14.94 28.70 8.23
CA GLY A 319 14.06 28.34 9.35
C GLY A 319 14.57 28.88 10.68
N CYS A 320 15.87 28.71 10.94
CA CYS A 320 16.48 28.94 12.24
C CYS A 320 17.01 30.37 12.40
N ALA A 321 17.51 31.02 11.34
CA ALA A 321 18.17 32.32 11.47
C ALA A 321 17.25 33.43 11.99
N VAL A 322 16.00 33.48 11.51
CA VAL A 322 15.01 34.46 11.94
C VAL A 322 14.66 34.28 13.42
N LEU A 323 14.67 33.05 13.92
CA LEU A 323 14.35 32.74 15.31
C LEU A 323 15.49 33.10 16.23
N VAL A 324 16.72 32.71 15.88
CA VAL A 324 17.91 33.06 16.64
C VAL A 324 18.10 34.57 16.68
N ALA A 325 17.85 35.27 15.57
CA ALA A 325 17.86 36.74 15.52
C ALA A 325 16.78 37.37 16.44
N GLY A 326 15.61 36.74 16.58
CA GLY A 326 14.52 37.21 17.44
C GLY A 326 14.67 36.91 18.93
N VAL A 327 15.71 36.17 19.35
CA VAL A 327 16.04 35.97 20.78
C VAL A 327 16.70 37.24 21.32
N GLU A 328 15.89 38.27 21.59
CA GLU A 328 16.31 39.48 22.28
C GLU A 328 15.87 39.43 23.76
N SER A 329 16.81 39.05 24.64
CA SER A 329 16.96 39.44 26.05
C SER A 329 18.12 38.66 26.67
#